data_AF-A0A7V0LR78-F1
#
_entry.id   AF-A0A7V0LR78-F1
#
_cell.length_a   1.000
_cell.length_b   1.000
_cell.length_c   1.000
_cell.angle_alpha   90.00
_cell.angle_beta   90.00
_cell.angle_gamma   90.00
#
_symmetry.space_group_name_H-M   'P 1'
#
loop_
_entity.id
_entity.type
_entity.pdbx_description
1 polymer ?
#
loop_
_entity_poly.entity_id
_entity_poly.type
_entity_poly.pdbx_seq_one_letter_code
_entity_poly.pdbx_strand_id
1 'polypeptide(L)'
;DLALFGRKDAQQLAMLRRLAVDLSFPVRVIGRPIVRERDGLALSSRNVYLSADQRRSALALSRGLARSAMAALDGERSATALESIVETECDQTPGVDMQYVQLVDAQTVQPIPELDRDAFLAVAALVGTTRLIDNVHFWLDEGKLTYELGERLDRATILGGN
;
A
#
# COMPACT_ATOMS: atom_id res chain seq x y z
N ASP A 1 9.64 2.37 25.50
CA ASP A 1 10.45 2.41 24.26
C ASP A 1 9.60 2.64 23.01
N LEU A 2 10.26 2.99 21.89
CA LEU A 2 9.61 3.17 20.58
C LEU A 2 10.12 2.10 19.61
N ALA A 3 9.21 1.48 18.86
CA ALA A 3 9.56 0.57 17.77
C ALA A 3 8.97 1.13 16.45
N LEU A 4 9.83 1.30 15.44
CA LEU A 4 9.48 1.92 14.16
C LEU A 4 9.37 0.85 13.07
N PHE A 5 8.25 0.82 12.35
CA PHE A 5 8.03 -0.11 11.24
C PHE A 5 7.41 0.62 10.04
N GLY A 6 7.76 0.22 8.82
CA GLY A 6 7.22 0.83 7.60
C GLY A 6 5.77 0.41 7.34
N ARG A 7 4.94 1.35 6.87
CA ARG A 7 3.55 1.08 6.44
C ARG A 7 3.47 0.23 5.16
N LYS A 8 4.59 -0.03 4.48
CA LYS A 8 4.62 -0.89 3.29
C LYS A 8 4.08 -2.28 3.59
N ASP A 9 4.48 -2.86 4.72
CA ASP A 9 3.96 -4.12 5.23
C ASP A 9 2.84 -3.84 6.26
N ALA A 10 1.75 -3.21 5.80
CA ALA A 10 0.65 -2.73 6.67
C ALA A 10 0.04 -3.84 7.55
N GLN A 11 -0.09 -5.06 7.00
CA GLN A 11 -0.59 -6.22 7.75
C GLN A 11 0.35 -6.61 8.91
N GLN A 12 1.67 -6.60 8.67
CA GLN A 12 2.66 -6.88 9.72
C GLN A 12 2.61 -5.80 10.81
N LEU A 13 2.52 -4.53 10.43
CA LEU A 13 2.42 -3.42 11.39
C LEU A 13 1.17 -3.54 12.28
N ALA A 14 0.02 -3.91 11.71
CA ALA A 14 -1.22 -4.12 12.47
C ALA A 14 -1.07 -5.28 13.47
N MET A 15 -0.49 -6.41 13.06
CA MET A 15 -0.20 -7.53 13.95
C MET A 15 0.72 -7.13 15.12
N LEU A 16 1.81 -6.39 14.84
CA LEU A 16 2.75 -5.94 15.87
C LEU A 16 2.10 -5.00 16.89
N ARG A 17 1.23 -4.09 16.42
CA ARG A 17 0.44 -3.21 17.31
C ARG A 17 -0.48 -4.03 18.21
N ARG A 18 -1.17 -5.01 17.64
CA ARG A 18 -2.09 -5.85 18.39
C ARG A 18 -1.35 -6.66 19.47
N LEU A 19 -0.23 -7.28 19.12
CA LEU A 19 0.61 -8.02 20.07
C LEU A 19 1.12 -7.14 21.21
N ALA A 20 1.55 -5.90 20.91
CA ALA A 20 2.01 -4.98 21.93
C ALA A 20 0.91 -4.62 22.95
N VAL A 21 -0.33 -4.43 22.47
CA VAL A 21 -1.50 -4.18 23.32
C VAL A 21 -1.88 -5.42 24.12
N ASP A 22 -2.07 -6.55 23.45
CA ASP A 22 -2.56 -7.80 24.07
C ASP A 22 -1.60 -8.33 25.14
N LEU A 23 -0.29 -8.14 24.96
CA LEU A 23 0.75 -8.56 25.90
C LEU A 23 1.17 -7.46 26.88
N SER A 24 0.52 -6.29 26.85
CA SER A 24 0.86 -5.13 27.68
C SER A 24 2.35 -4.75 27.61
N PHE A 25 2.97 -4.90 26.44
CA PHE A 25 4.37 -4.51 26.28
C PHE A 25 4.49 -2.98 26.40
N PRO A 26 5.48 -2.45 27.16
CA PRO A 26 5.69 -1.01 27.32
C PRO A 26 6.39 -0.38 26.10
N VAL A 27 5.98 -0.77 24.89
CA VAL A 27 6.51 -0.32 23.61
C VAL A 27 5.41 0.31 22.77
N ARG A 28 5.69 1.50 22.23
CA ARG A 28 4.80 2.14 21.26
C ARG A 28 5.26 1.79 19.86
N VAL A 29 4.41 1.08 19.10
CA VAL A 29 4.66 0.69 17.71
C VAL A 29 4.20 1.80 16.76
N ILE A 30 5.16 2.49 16.13
CA ILE A 30 4.91 3.63 15.24
C ILE A 30 5.10 3.20 13.79
N GLY A 31 4.06 3.41 12.99
CA GLY A 31 4.12 3.25 11.53
C GLY A 31 4.80 4.45 10.88
N ARG A 32 5.77 4.20 10.02
CA ARG A 32 6.44 5.21 9.18
C ARG A 32 5.88 5.16 7.76
N PRO A 33 5.80 6.31 7.06
CA PRO A 33 5.32 6.35 5.68
C PRO A 33 6.05 5.38 4.75
N ILE A 34 5.37 4.93 3.71
CA ILE A 34 6.00 4.13 2.64
C ILE A 34 7.04 5.02 1.96
N VAL A 35 8.29 4.57 1.90
CA VAL A 35 9.29 5.25 1.09
C VAL A 35 9.13 4.80 -0.35
N ARG A 36 9.03 5.75 -1.27
CA ARG A 36 8.86 5.55 -2.70
C ARG A 36 10.05 6.10 -3.47
N GLU A 37 10.35 5.45 -4.58
CA GLU A 37 11.25 5.97 -5.58
C GLU A 37 10.63 7.21 -6.28
N ARG A 38 11.43 7.97 -7.03
CA ARG A 38 10.99 9.25 -7.64
C ARG A 38 9.76 9.08 -8.55
N ASP A 39 9.70 7.94 -9.24
CA ASP A 39 8.61 7.54 -10.14
C ASP A 39 7.37 7.02 -9.41
N GLY A 40 7.45 6.81 -8.09
CA GLY A 40 6.34 6.38 -7.25
C GLY A 40 6.35 4.91 -6.87
N LEU A 41 7.28 4.10 -7.38
CA LEU A 41 7.37 2.68 -6.98
C LEU A 41 7.71 2.57 -5.49
N ALA A 42 6.96 1.75 -4.74
CA ALA A 42 7.28 1.49 -3.35
C ALA A 42 8.65 0.81 -3.22
N LEU A 43 9.56 1.43 -2.47
CA LEU A 43 10.93 0.97 -2.31
C LEU A 43 10.96 -0.45 -1.76
N SER A 44 11.64 -1.38 -2.43
CA SER A 44 11.72 -2.78 -2.04
C SER A 44 13.11 -3.33 -2.32
N SER A 45 13.68 -4.12 -1.42
CA SER A 45 14.84 -4.95 -1.77
C SER A 45 14.54 -5.89 -2.94
N ARG A 46 13.27 -6.28 -3.11
CA ARG A 46 12.81 -7.11 -4.23
C ARG A 46 12.87 -6.40 -5.59
N ASN A 47 12.95 -5.07 -5.63
CA ASN A 47 12.98 -4.32 -6.89
C ASN A 47 14.26 -4.62 -7.70
N VAL A 48 15.33 -5.09 -7.05
CA VAL A 48 16.58 -5.50 -7.70
C VAL A 48 16.41 -6.70 -8.65
N TYR A 49 15.34 -7.49 -8.47
CA TYR A 49 15.05 -8.66 -9.31
C TYR A 49 14.25 -8.33 -10.56
N LEU A 50 13.79 -7.08 -10.69
CA LEU A 50 13.03 -6.63 -11.85
C LEU A 50 13.99 -6.24 -12.97
N SER A 51 13.72 -6.69 -14.20
CA SER A 51 14.30 -6.07 -15.38
C SER A 51 13.78 -4.63 -15.52
N ALA A 52 14.43 -3.82 -16.36
CA ALA A 52 13.97 -2.45 -16.62
C ALA A 52 12.50 -2.39 -17.10
N ASP A 53 12.07 -3.36 -17.90
CA ASP A 53 10.70 -3.42 -18.43
C ASP A 53 9.71 -3.84 -17.35
N GLN A 54 10.06 -4.87 -16.57
CA GLN A 54 9.28 -5.31 -15.42
C GLN A 54 9.13 -4.19 -14.38
N ARG A 55 10.21 -3.44 -14.12
CA ARG A 55 10.19 -2.28 -13.25
C ARG A 55 9.18 -1.23 -13.73
N ARG A 56 9.16 -0.92 -15.03
CA ARG A 56 8.19 0.03 -15.59
C ARG A 56 6.76 -0.49 -15.47
N SER A 57 6.54 -1.79 -15.69
CA SER A 57 5.23 -2.42 -15.46
C SER A 57 4.80 -2.36 -14.00
N ALA A 58 5.72 -2.57 -13.05
CA ALA A 58 5.44 -2.54 -11.61
C ALA A 58 4.88 -1.19 -11.12
N LEU A 59 5.11 -0.09 -11.84
CA LEU A 59 4.53 1.21 -11.52
C LEU A 59 2.99 1.21 -11.57
N ALA A 60 2.37 0.24 -12.27
CA ALA A 60 0.90 0.10 -12.33
C ALA A 60 0.26 0.00 -10.95
N LEU A 61 0.91 -0.69 -10.00
CA LEU A 61 0.41 -0.82 -8.62
C LEU A 61 0.26 0.56 -7.98
N SER A 62 1.33 1.37 -8.03
CA SER A 62 1.32 2.71 -7.44
C SER A 62 0.35 3.66 -8.14
N ARG A 63 0.19 3.55 -9.46
CA ARG A 63 -0.78 4.34 -10.24
C ARG A 63 -2.22 3.96 -9.91
N GLY A 64 -2.51 2.67 -9.83
CA GLY A 64 -3.84 2.16 -9.47
C GLY A 64 -4.26 2.62 -8.08
N LEU A 65 -3.37 2.47 -7.09
CA LEU A 65 -3.60 2.96 -5.74
C LEU A 65 -3.84 4.48 -5.69
N ALA A 66 -3.07 5.25 -6.46
CA ALA A 66 -3.26 6.70 -6.52
C ALA A 66 -4.62 7.10 -7.14
N ARG A 67 -5.03 6.42 -8.22
CA ARG A 67 -6.36 6.64 -8.83
C ARG A 67 -7.49 6.26 -7.89
N SER A 68 -7.35 5.13 -7.18
CA SER A 68 -8.34 4.69 -6.20
C SER A 68 -8.45 5.69 -5.04
N ALA A 69 -7.32 6.20 -4.55
CA ALA A 69 -7.30 7.24 -3.53
C ALA A 69 -7.96 8.56 -3.98
N MET A 70 -7.77 8.95 -5.25
CA MET A 70 -8.48 10.10 -5.83
C MET A 70 -9.99 9.87 -5.89
N ALA A 71 -10.44 8.72 -6.39
CA ALA A 71 -11.86 8.38 -6.41
C ALA A 71 -12.47 8.40 -5.01
N ALA A 72 -11.73 7.93 -4.00
CA ALA A 72 -12.14 8.02 -2.61
C ALA A 72 -12.26 9.48 -2.15
N LEU A 73 -11.33 10.37 -2.50
CA LEU A 73 -11.50 11.80 -2.20
C LEU A 73 -12.72 12.42 -2.89
N ASP A 74 -13.06 11.96 -4.10
CA ASP A 74 -14.21 12.41 -4.87
C ASP A 74 -15.56 11.84 -4.37
N GLY A 75 -15.52 10.98 -3.34
CA GLY A 75 -16.71 10.49 -2.64
C GLY A 75 -17.00 9.00 -2.84
N GLU A 76 -16.21 8.28 -3.62
CA GLU A 76 -16.35 6.81 -3.72
C GLU A 76 -16.02 6.16 -2.37
N ARG A 77 -16.84 5.21 -1.95
CA ARG A 77 -16.72 4.51 -0.66
C ARG A 77 -16.78 3.00 -0.82
N SER A 78 -17.36 2.49 -1.90
CA SER A 78 -17.51 1.05 -2.16
C SER A 78 -16.15 0.39 -2.31
N ALA A 79 -15.89 -0.63 -1.50
CA ALA A 79 -14.67 -1.44 -1.62
C ALA A 79 -14.52 -1.99 -3.03
N THR A 80 -15.59 -2.57 -3.59
CA THR A 80 -15.57 -3.14 -4.95
C THR A 80 -15.21 -2.09 -6.01
N ALA A 81 -15.71 -0.86 -5.90
CA ALA A 81 -15.38 0.19 -6.85
C ALA A 81 -13.90 0.62 -6.72
N LEU A 82 -13.43 0.81 -5.48
CA LEU A 82 -12.05 1.20 -5.19
C LEU A 82 -11.03 0.12 -5.59
N GLU A 83 -11.36 -1.16 -5.37
CA GLU A 83 -10.59 -2.33 -5.77
C GLU A 83 -10.52 -2.44 -7.30
N SER A 84 -11.66 -2.34 -7.99
CA SER A 84 -11.75 -2.46 -9.45
C SER A 84 -10.92 -1.42 -10.21
N ILE A 85 -10.77 -0.20 -9.66
CA ILE A 85 -9.88 0.82 -10.22
C ILE A 85 -8.43 0.33 -10.29
N VAL A 86 -7.97 -0.36 -9.25
CA VAL A 86 -6.60 -0.88 -9.18
C VAL A 86 -6.44 -2.09 -10.08
N GLU A 87 -7.41 -3.01 -10.06
CA GLU A 87 -7.44 -4.18 -10.94
C GLU A 87 -7.34 -3.76 -12.41
N THR A 88 -8.19 -2.82 -12.82
CA THR A 88 -8.23 -2.33 -14.21
C THR A 88 -6.88 -1.74 -14.66
N GLU A 89 -6.23 -0.92 -13.82
CA GLU A 89 -4.92 -0.35 -14.15
C GLU A 89 -3.83 -1.43 -14.28
N CYS A 90 -3.90 -2.48 -13.46
CA CYS A 90 -2.92 -3.57 -13.48
C CYS A 90 -3.17 -4.52 -14.65
N ASP A 91 -4.43 -4.89 -14.93
CA ASP A 91 -4.82 -5.75 -16.06
C ASP A 91 -4.46 -5.14 -17.42
N GLN A 92 -4.49 -3.81 -17.52
CA GLN A 92 -4.07 -3.07 -18.72
C GLN A 92 -2.54 -2.98 -18.86
N THR A 93 -1.76 -3.40 -17.86
CA THR A 93 -0.30 -3.30 -17.87
C THR A 93 0.34 -4.66 -18.14
N PRO A 94 1.00 -4.88 -19.29
CA PRO A 94 1.65 -6.14 -19.60
C PRO A 94 2.68 -6.56 -18.56
N GLY A 95 2.63 -7.84 -18.18
CA GLY A 95 3.59 -8.45 -17.26
C GLY A 95 3.30 -8.21 -15.78
N VAL A 96 2.16 -7.62 -15.42
CA VAL A 96 1.63 -7.56 -14.06
C VAL A 96 0.55 -8.63 -13.91
N ASP A 97 0.77 -9.57 -12.99
CA ASP A 97 -0.17 -10.63 -12.64
C ASP A 97 -0.72 -10.34 -11.23
N MET A 98 -1.95 -9.82 -11.17
CA MET A 98 -2.60 -9.41 -9.93
C MET A 98 -2.94 -10.62 -9.07
N GLN A 99 -2.47 -10.64 -7.82
CA GLN A 99 -2.81 -11.69 -6.87
C GLN A 99 -4.01 -11.31 -6.01
N TYR A 100 -4.03 -10.07 -5.51
CA TYR A 100 -5.19 -9.50 -4.83
C TYR A 100 -5.09 -7.97 -4.77
N VAL A 101 -6.25 -7.35 -4.72
CA VAL A 101 -6.47 -6.02 -4.14
C VAL A 101 -7.58 -6.15 -3.09
N GLN A 102 -7.45 -5.48 -1.94
CA GLN A 102 -8.48 -5.56 -0.92
C GLN A 102 -8.50 -4.33 -0.02
N LEU A 103 -9.69 -3.77 0.20
CA LEU A 103 -9.93 -2.76 1.21
C LEU A 103 -10.11 -3.44 2.57
N VAL A 104 -9.26 -3.09 3.53
CA VAL A 104 -9.27 -3.69 4.86
C VAL A 104 -9.27 -2.65 5.97
N ASP A 105 -9.90 -2.99 7.08
CA ASP A 105 -9.90 -2.19 8.31
C ASP A 105 -8.46 -2.09 8.87
N ALA A 106 -8.05 -0.87 9.24
CA ALA A 106 -6.68 -0.60 9.66
C ALA A 106 -6.28 -1.21 11.01
N GLN A 107 -7.26 -1.66 11.81
CA GLN A 107 -7.02 -2.25 13.13
C GLN A 107 -7.03 -3.78 13.08
N THR A 108 -8.00 -4.34 12.35
CA THR A 108 -8.29 -5.79 12.33
C THR A 108 -7.73 -6.50 11.11
N VAL A 109 -7.38 -5.76 10.05
CA VAL A 109 -6.93 -6.31 8.77
C VAL A 109 -7.99 -7.22 8.12
N GLN A 110 -9.26 -7.06 8.52
CA GLN A 110 -10.37 -7.77 7.91
C GLN A 110 -10.94 -6.97 6.75
N PRO A 111 -11.42 -7.63 5.68
CA PRO A 111 -12.09 -6.95 4.57
C PRO A 111 -13.28 -6.15 5.05
N ILE A 112 -13.46 -4.96 4.49
CA ILE A 112 -14.63 -4.10 4.74
C ILE A 112 -15.33 -3.78 3.42
N PRO A 113 -16.66 -3.71 3.39
CA PRO A 113 -17.40 -3.44 2.16
C PRO A 113 -17.37 -1.97 1.75
N GLU A 114 -17.10 -1.06 2.70
CA GLU A 114 -17.10 0.38 2.48
C GLU A 114 -15.99 1.08 3.27
N LEU A 115 -15.50 2.20 2.75
CA LEU A 115 -14.50 3.07 3.35
C LEU A 115 -15.16 4.10 4.29
N ASP A 116 -15.58 3.65 5.46
CA ASP A 116 -16.27 4.47 6.47
C ASP A 116 -15.56 4.46 7.84
N ARG A 117 -14.28 4.06 7.84
CA ARG A 117 -13.35 4.06 8.97
C ARG A 117 -11.91 4.08 8.49
N ASP A 118 -10.97 4.19 9.41
CA ASP A 118 -9.54 4.03 9.09
C ASP A 118 -9.29 2.68 8.43
N ALA A 119 -8.69 2.72 7.25
CA ALA A 119 -8.53 1.56 6.39
C ALA A 119 -7.25 1.66 5.58
N PHE A 120 -6.89 0.57 4.89
CA PHE A 120 -5.93 0.63 3.81
C PHE A 120 -6.37 -0.28 2.67
N LEU A 121 -6.11 0.16 1.44
CA LEU A 121 -6.28 -0.65 0.24
C LEU A 121 -4.94 -1.30 -0.07
N ALA A 122 -4.86 -2.62 0.16
CA ALA A 122 -3.64 -3.40 -0.02
C ALA A 122 -3.62 -4.11 -1.37
N VAL A 123 -2.45 -4.19 -2.00
CA VAL A 123 -2.26 -4.91 -3.26
C VAL A 123 -1.09 -5.88 -3.16
N ALA A 124 -1.20 -6.99 -3.87
CA ALA A 124 -0.05 -7.82 -4.23
C ALA A 124 -0.15 -8.29 -5.68
N ALA A 125 0.98 -8.27 -6.39
CA ALA A 125 1.07 -8.75 -7.75
C ALA A 125 2.42 -9.43 -8.01
N LEU A 126 2.46 -10.35 -8.95
CA LEU A 126 3.68 -10.87 -9.54
C LEU A 126 4.07 -10.02 -10.74
N VAL A 127 5.33 -9.61 -10.80
CA VAL A 127 5.92 -8.99 -11.99
C VAL A 127 7.14 -9.80 -12.39
N GLY A 128 7.01 -10.54 -13.50
CA GLY A 128 7.91 -11.66 -13.77
C GLY A 128 7.78 -12.71 -12.66
N THR A 129 8.87 -13.01 -11.95
CA THR A 129 8.88 -13.90 -10.79
C THR A 129 8.84 -13.16 -9.45
N THR A 130 8.85 -11.83 -9.48
CA THR A 130 8.99 -11.01 -8.27
C THR A 130 7.62 -10.64 -7.72
N ARG A 131 7.32 -11.11 -6.51
CA ARG A 131 6.12 -10.70 -5.78
C ARG A 131 6.31 -9.33 -5.14
N LEU A 132 5.51 -8.37 -5.56
CA LEU A 132 5.47 -7.01 -5.03
C LEU A 132 4.22 -6.80 -4.20
N ILE A 133 4.35 -5.92 -3.20
CA ILE A 133 3.24 -5.45 -2.38
C ILE A 133 3.30 -3.92 -2.32
N ASP A 134 2.12 -3.32 -2.22
CA ASP A 134 1.96 -1.89 -2.01
C ASP A 134 0.62 -1.64 -1.30
N ASN A 135 0.41 -0.43 -0.78
CA ASN A 135 -0.89 -0.02 -0.25
C ASN A 135 -1.05 1.51 -0.23
N VAL A 136 -2.29 1.95 -0.03
CA VAL A 136 -2.62 3.33 0.37
C VAL A 136 -3.39 3.28 1.67
N HIS A 137 -3.00 4.14 2.63
CA HIS A 137 -3.70 4.31 3.89
C HIS A 137 -4.75 5.41 3.79
N PHE A 138 -5.89 5.20 4.44
CA PHE A 138 -6.96 6.16 4.59
C PHE A 138 -7.22 6.44 6.07
N TRP A 139 -7.46 7.70 6.41
CA TRP A 139 -7.95 8.12 7.72
C TRP A 139 -9.26 8.87 7.57
N LEU A 140 -10.23 8.51 8.39
CA LEU A 140 -11.52 9.18 8.44
C LEU A 140 -11.68 9.87 9.79
N ASP A 141 -11.63 11.20 9.78
CA ASP A 141 -11.76 12.04 10.97
C ASP A 141 -12.93 12.99 10.80
N GLU A 142 -13.96 12.88 11.65
CA GLU A 142 -15.18 13.69 11.59
C GLU A 142 -15.82 13.78 10.18
N GLY A 143 -15.81 12.68 9.43
CA GLY A 143 -16.34 12.61 8.06
C GLY A 143 -15.40 13.15 6.97
N LYS A 144 -14.24 13.71 7.34
CA LYS A 144 -13.19 14.12 6.42
C LYS A 144 -12.25 12.97 6.12
N LEU A 145 -12.26 12.51 4.86
CA LEU A 145 -11.32 11.51 4.39
C LEU A 145 -9.97 12.14 4.03
N THR A 146 -8.89 11.54 4.50
CA THR A 146 -7.51 11.81 4.06
C THR A 146 -6.82 10.52 3.68
N TYR A 147 -5.74 10.59 2.89
CA TYR A 147 -4.98 9.42 2.50
C TYR A 147 -3.47 9.68 2.52
N GLU A 148 -2.66 8.61 2.57
CA GLU A 148 -1.21 8.66 2.41
C GLU A 148 -0.75 7.51 1.51
N LEU A 149 -0.14 7.87 0.38
CA LEU A 149 0.56 6.92 -0.47
C LEU A 149 1.99 6.67 0.01
N GLY A 150 2.60 7.61 0.73
CA GLY A 150 3.99 7.54 1.16
C GLY A 150 4.81 8.75 0.72
N GLU A 151 6.09 8.76 1.09
CA GLU A 151 7.05 9.83 0.81
C GLU A 151 7.94 9.44 -0.38
N ARG A 152 8.11 10.34 -1.35
CA ARG A 152 9.03 10.12 -2.48
C ARG A 152 10.44 10.56 -2.11
N LEU A 153 11.43 9.79 -2.52
CA LEU A 153 12.83 10.17 -2.37
C LEU A 153 13.24 11.21 -3.40
N ASP A 154 13.93 12.26 -2.94
CA ASP A 154 14.51 13.27 -3.80
C ASP A 154 15.75 12.77 -4.55
N ARG A 155 16.30 11.59 -4.20
CA ARG A 155 17.51 11.00 -4.79
C ARG A 155 17.40 9.48 -4.95
N ALA A 156 18.13 8.93 -5.93
CA ALA A 156 18.25 7.49 -6.10
C ALA A 156 18.89 6.84 -4.85
N THR A 157 18.53 5.59 -4.58
CA THR A 157 19.01 4.81 -3.44
C THR A 157 19.47 3.43 -3.90
N ILE A 158 20.32 2.77 -3.11
CA ILE A 158 20.84 1.41 -3.39
C ILE A 158 19.75 0.33 -3.49
N LEU A 159 18.55 0.63 -2.96
CA LEU A 159 17.37 -0.22 -3.03
C LEU A 159 16.48 0.07 -4.24
N GLY A 160 16.75 1.16 -4.97
CA GLY A 160 16.10 1.47 -6.23
C GLY A 160 16.75 0.64 -7.32
N GLY A 161 15.94 -0.13 -8.05
CA GLY A 161 16.44 -0.89 -9.20
C GLY A 161 17.03 0.07 -10.26
N ASN A 162 18.03 -0.42 -11.01
CA ASN A 162 18.68 0.34 -12.09
C ASN A 162 17.70 0.86 -13.14
#